data_AF-A0A931K3R3-F1
#
_entry.id   AF-A0A931K3R3-F1
#
_cell.length_a   1.000
_cell.length_b   1.000
_cell.length_c   1.000
_cell.angle_alpha   90.00
_cell.angle_beta   90.00
_cell.angle_gamma   90.00
#
_symmetry.space_group_name_H-M   'P 1'
#
loop_
_entity.id
_entity.type
_entity.pdbx_description
1 polymer ?
#
loop_
_entity_poly.entity_id
_entity_poly.type
_entity_poly.pdbx_seq_one_letter_code
_entity_poly.pdbx_strand_id
1 'polypeptide(L)'
;MGGRRARRGPFRRLAHRPGSADPEPHRNPETRIARTTRPHWGMTIMAKKKELAIKDWNELDNSLRRLCEIERDVTKQESRLNQAVEKLKDKHKQEAAPLIAERKQIERDIERFCEERKAEIGPAKSRKLTFGTVAFRQVTKLLIHAADATIAAIKQILPEREDELISVTEAPNKPALADLDDGTLLALGCRRKTEDAFRIELDQERIDA
;
A
#
# COMPACT_ATOMS: atom_id res chain seq x y z
N MET A 1 -51.18 -32.02 -5.37
CA MET A 1 -52.32 -31.11 -5.09
C MET A 1 -52.02 -30.31 -3.83
N GLY A 2 -52.09 -28.97 -3.90
CA GLY A 2 -52.10 -28.01 -2.77
C GLY A 2 -50.74 -27.79 -2.07
N GLY A 3 -50.02 -26.68 -2.16
CA GLY A 3 -50.38 -25.31 -2.55
C GLY A 3 -50.75 -24.46 -1.33
N ARG A 4 -49.77 -23.85 -0.62
CA ARG A 4 -49.99 -22.64 0.20
C ARG A 4 -48.77 -21.71 0.12
N ARG A 5 -48.94 -20.65 -0.66
CA ARG A 5 -48.05 -19.48 -0.76
C ARG A 5 -48.34 -18.54 0.41
N ALA A 6 -47.33 -18.18 1.19
CA ALA A 6 -47.42 -17.12 2.18
C ALA A 6 -47.37 -15.74 1.48
N ARG A 7 -48.30 -14.88 1.88
CA ARG A 7 -48.65 -13.61 1.23
C ARG A 7 -47.62 -12.52 1.56
N ARG A 8 -47.16 -11.81 0.52
CA ARG A 8 -46.40 -10.56 0.62
C ARG A 8 -47.32 -9.45 1.15
N GLY A 9 -46.87 -8.72 2.17
CA GLY A 9 -47.53 -7.53 2.70
C GLY A 9 -47.44 -6.34 1.72
N PRO A 10 -48.36 -5.35 1.82
CA PRO A 10 -48.56 -4.36 0.77
C PRO A 10 -47.55 -3.21 0.85
N PHE A 11 -46.85 -3.01 -0.27
CA PHE A 11 -46.15 -1.78 -0.62
C PHE A 11 -47.15 -0.60 -0.61
N ARG A 12 -46.97 0.37 0.28
CA ARG A 12 -47.61 1.68 0.19
C ARG A 12 -46.98 2.44 -0.99
N ARG A 13 -47.66 2.45 -2.14
CA ARG A 13 -47.45 3.44 -3.20
C ARG A 13 -48.17 4.72 -2.80
N LEU A 14 -47.42 5.77 -2.47
CA LEU A 14 -47.95 7.13 -2.39
C LEU A 14 -47.99 7.72 -3.80
N ALA A 15 -49.16 8.22 -4.15
CA ALA A 15 -49.54 8.68 -5.47
C ALA A 15 -48.85 10.00 -5.85
N HIS A 16 -48.44 10.09 -7.11
CA HIS A 16 -48.19 11.35 -7.82
C HIS A 16 -49.47 12.19 -7.86
N ARG A 17 -49.39 13.46 -7.45
CA ARG A 17 -50.37 14.50 -7.81
C ARG A 17 -49.77 15.39 -8.93
N PRO A 18 -50.48 15.65 -10.03
CA PRO A 18 -50.03 16.58 -11.07
C PRO A 18 -50.71 17.96 -10.94
N GLY A 19 -49.94 19.03 -11.24
CA GLY A 19 -50.40 20.42 -11.49
C GLY A 19 -50.80 21.19 -10.24
N SER A 20 -50.48 22.47 -10.04
CA SER A 20 -50.02 23.53 -10.96
C SER A 20 -49.64 24.77 -10.13
N ALA A 21 -48.89 25.68 -10.78
CA ALA A 21 -48.62 27.08 -10.42
C ALA A 21 -47.40 27.36 -9.53
N ASP A 22 -46.25 27.52 -10.20
CA ASP A 22 -45.14 28.34 -9.73
C ASP A 22 -45.58 29.81 -9.63
N PRO A 23 -45.31 30.52 -8.52
CA PRO A 23 -45.30 31.98 -8.52
C PRO A 23 -43.90 32.49 -8.89
N GLU A 24 -43.86 33.31 -9.94
CA GLU A 24 -42.70 34.02 -10.46
C GLU A 24 -41.87 34.74 -9.38
N PRO A 25 -40.54 34.88 -9.59
CA PRO A 25 -39.66 35.58 -8.67
C PRO A 25 -39.99 37.08 -8.62
N HIS A 26 -40.20 37.56 -7.40
CA HIS A 26 -40.44 38.97 -7.08
C HIS A 26 -39.36 39.86 -7.72
N ARG A 27 -39.73 40.65 -8.74
CA ARG A 27 -38.90 41.74 -9.27
C ARG A 27 -38.71 42.77 -8.18
N ASN A 28 -37.47 42.96 -7.74
CA ASN A 28 -37.07 44.15 -7.00
C ASN A 28 -36.47 45.16 -8.00
N PRO A 29 -37.11 46.32 -8.23
CA PRO A 29 -36.57 47.35 -9.10
C PRO A 29 -35.54 48.19 -8.33
N GLU A 30 -34.44 48.49 -9.02
CA GLU A 30 -33.45 49.54 -8.67
C GLU A 30 -32.46 49.20 -7.54
N THR A 31 -31.28 48.70 -7.92
CA THR A 31 -30.07 49.53 -7.81
C THR A 31 -29.08 49.16 -8.91
N ARG A 32 -28.69 50.20 -9.63
CA ARG A 32 -27.82 50.26 -10.79
C ARG A 32 -26.39 49.87 -10.40
N ILE A 33 -26.01 48.61 -10.53
CA ILE A 33 -24.59 48.23 -10.51
C ILE A 33 -23.96 48.68 -11.83
N ALA A 34 -23.08 49.67 -11.73
CA ALA A 34 -22.39 50.28 -12.85
C ALA A 34 -21.69 49.23 -13.71
N ARG A 35 -21.92 49.31 -15.03
CA ARG A 35 -21.06 48.69 -16.04
C ARG A 35 -19.68 49.30 -15.90
N THR A 36 -18.79 48.62 -15.20
CA THR A 36 -17.36 48.91 -15.22
C THR A 36 -16.71 47.85 -16.08
N THR A 37 -16.46 48.25 -17.32
CA THR A 37 -15.36 47.85 -18.20
C THR A 37 -14.59 46.59 -17.80
N ARG A 38 -14.72 45.53 -18.62
CA ARG A 38 -13.69 44.48 -18.71
C ARG A 38 -12.35 45.15 -19.05
N PRO A 39 -11.30 45.04 -18.23
CA PRO A 39 -9.96 45.30 -18.71
C PRO A 39 -9.56 44.09 -19.55
N HIS A 40 -9.51 44.27 -20.87
CA HIS A 40 -8.52 43.56 -21.66
C HIS A 40 -7.17 43.98 -21.08
N TRP A 41 -6.45 43.06 -20.46
CA TRP A 41 -5.05 43.24 -20.19
C TRP A 41 -4.39 41.87 -20.33
N GLY A 42 -3.63 41.71 -21.41
CA GLY A 42 -2.58 40.71 -21.46
C GLY A 42 -1.60 41.00 -20.34
N MET A 43 -1.86 40.44 -19.16
CA MET A 43 -0.88 40.36 -18.10
C MET A 43 0.03 39.19 -18.44
N THR A 44 1.14 39.51 -19.09
CA THR A 44 2.34 38.70 -19.03
C THR A 44 2.64 38.46 -17.56
N ILE A 45 2.36 37.26 -17.05
CA ILE A 45 2.91 36.79 -15.79
C ILE A 45 4.41 36.64 -16.05
N MET A 46 5.15 37.74 -15.92
CA MET A 46 6.60 37.70 -15.82
C MET A 46 6.88 36.97 -14.51
N ALA A 47 7.13 35.66 -14.61
CA ALA A 47 7.61 34.85 -13.51
C ALA A 47 8.76 35.61 -12.86
N LYS A 48 8.56 36.06 -11.61
CA LYS A 48 9.58 36.80 -10.87
C LYS A 48 10.78 35.87 -10.76
N LYS A 49 11.82 36.13 -11.56
CA LYS A 49 13.05 35.34 -11.60
C LYS A 49 13.57 35.25 -10.18
N LYS A 50 13.51 34.05 -9.58
CA LYS A 50 14.10 33.81 -8.27
C LYS A 50 15.58 34.15 -8.41
N GLU A 51 16.02 35.19 -7.70
CA GLU A 51 17.43 35.58 -7.74
C GLU A 51 18.28 34.37 -7.36
N LEU A 52 19.34 34.16 -8.12
CA LEU A 52 20.27 33.09 -7.84
C LEU A 52 20.91 33.41 -6.49
N ALA A 53 20.67 32.54 -5.51
CA ALA A 53 21.23 32.70 -4.17
C ALA A 53 22.76 32.56 -4.19
N ILE A 54 23.29 31.84 -5.18
CA ILE A 54 24.71 31.61 -5.41
C ILE A 54 25.14 32.50 -6.59
N LYS A 55 26.12 33.36 -6.35
CA LYS A 55 26.54 34.40 -7.31
C LYS A 55 27.79 34.03 -8.09
N ASP A 56 28.64 33.17 -7.53
CA ASP A 56 29.91 32.78 -8.14
C ASP A 56 30.30 31.32 -7.81
N TRP A 57 31.32 30.81 -8.52
CA TRP A 57 31.79 29.43 -8.38
C TRP A 57 32.37 29.11 -7.01
N ASN A 58 32.93 30.10 -6.29
CA ASN A 58 33.45 29.88 -4.95
C ASN A 58 32.29 29.77 -3.93
N GLU A 59 31.22 30.54 -4.09
CA GLU A 59 30.00 30.37 -3.29
C GLU A 59 29.30 29.02 -3.57
N LEU A 60 29.36 28.53 -4.82
CA LEU A 60 28.91 27.18 -5.17
C LEU A 60 29.77 26.10 -4.48
N ASP A 61 31.09 26.21 -4.54
CA ASP A 61 32.02 25.27 -3.90
C ASP A 61 31.83 25.22 -2.37
N ASN A 62 31.66 26.38 -1.74
CA ASN A 62 31.31 26.46 -0.32
C ASN A 62 29.95 25.82 -0.01
N SER A 63 28.97 25.95 -0.92
CA SER A 63 27.67 25.30 -0.78
C SER A 63 27.78 23.77 -0.93
N LEU A 64 28.63 23.27 -1.84
CA LEU A 64 28.93 21.85 -2.00
C LEU A 64 29.62 21.28 -0.75
N ARG A 65 30.61 22.00 -0.21
CA ARG A 65 31.25 21.65 1.07
C ARG A 65 30.22 21.56 2.19
N ARG A 66 29.32 22.55 2.30
CA ARG A 66 28.27 22.55 3.31
C ARG A 66 27.32 21.37 3.14
N LEU A 67 26.99 21.00 1.90
CA LEU A 67 26.13 19.85 1.61
C LEU A 67 26.77 18.54 2.07
N CYS A 68 28.07 18.34 1.81
CA CYS A 68 28.80 17.18 2.32
C CYS A 68 28.83 17.12 3.87
N GLU A 69 29.03 18.25 4.54
CA GLU A 69 28.98 18.31 6.01
C GLU A 69 27.61 17.89 6.54
N ILE A 70 26.54 18.36 5.90
CA ILE A 70 25.16 18.00 6.24
C ILE A 70 24.92 16.51 6.01
N GLU A 71 25.33 15.96 4.86
CA GLU A 71 25.20 14.53 4.59
C GLU A 71 25.90 13.68 5.65
N ARG A 72 27.14 14.04 6.02
CA ARG A 72 27.88 13.37 7.08
C ARG A 72 27.14 13.42 8.41
N ASP A 73 26.58 14.57 8.78
CA ASP A 73 25.83 14.73 10.02
C ASP A 73 24.51 13.93 9.98
N VAL A 74 23.82 13.87 8.84
CA VAL A 74 22.65 13.01 8.64
C VAL A 74 23.03 11.54 8.81
N THR A 75 24.08 11.06 8.16
CA THR A 75 24.54 9.67 8.30
C THR A 75 24.94 9.35 9.75
N LYS A 76 25.56 10.29 10.47
CA LYS A 76 25.86 10.13 11.90
C LYS A 76 24.59 10.02 12.74
N GLN A 77 23.56 10.82 12.46
CA GLN A 77 22.27 10.72 13.17
C GLN A 77 21.56 9.40 12.86
N GLU A 78 21.55 8.97 11.61
CA GLU A 78 20.98 7.69 11.19
C GLU A 78 21.69 6.51 11.86
N SER A 79 23.03 6.54 11.93
CA SER A 79 23.81 5.53 12.64
C SER A 79 23.45 5.47 14.14
N ARG A 80 23.33 6.64 14.79
CA ARG A 80 22.88 6.72 16.20
C ARG A 80 21.47 6.17 16.38
N LEU A 81 20.55 6.50 15.48
CA LEU A 81 19.18 5.99 15.50
C LEU A 81 19.17 4.46 15.36
N ASN A 82 19.91 3.92 14.39
CA ASN A 82 20.01 2.48 14.17
C ASN A 82 20.57 1.75 15.39
N GLN A 83 21.61 2.30 16.03
CA GLN A 83 22.14 1.75 17.28
C GLN A 83 21.13 1.80 18.43
N ALA A 84 20.35 2.88 18.55
CA ALA A 84 19.31 3.00 19.58
C ALA A 84 18.16 1.99 19.34
N VAL A 85 17.74 1.83 18.09
CA VAL A 85 16.72 0.86 17.68
C VAL A 85 17.18 -0.57 17.99
N GLU A 86 18.43 -0.91 17.69
CA GLU A 86 18.93 -2.26 17.97
C GLU A 86 18.99 -2.53 19.48
N LYS A 87 19.48 -1.58 20.28
CA LYS A 87 19.45 -1.67 21.74
C LYS A 87 18.03 -1.84 22.28
N LEU A 88 17.06 -1.14 21.71
CA LEU A 88 15.65 -1.24 22.12
C LEU A 88 15.06 -2.61 21.75
N LYS A 89 15.35 -3.11 20.55
CA LYS A 89 14.96 -4.45 20.11
C LYS A 89 15.54 -5.52 21.03
N ASP A 90 16.81 -5.40 21.40
CA ASP A 90 17.46 -6.38 22.26
C ASP A 90 16.90 -6.37 23.69
N LYS A 91 16.66 -5.19 24.26
CA LYS A 91 15.95 -5.08 25.54
C LYS A 91 14.55 -5.71 25.48
N HIS A 92 13.77 -5.37 24.45
CA HIS A 92 12.46 -5.97 24.26
C HIS A 92 12.55 -7.49 24.12
N LYS A 93 13.50 -8.03 23.34
CA LYS A 93 13.69 -9.48 23.20
C LYS A 93 14.02 -10.12 24.56
N GLN A 94 14.88 -9.50 25.37
CA GLN A 94 15.26 -10.00 26.69
C GLN A 94 14.08 -10.00 27.66
N GLU A 95 13.29 -8.93 27.69
CA GLU A 95 12.11 -8.81 28.56
C GLU A 95 10.96 -9.71 28.11
N ALA A 96 10.75 -9.85 26.79
CA ALA A 96 9.69 -10.68 26.24
C ALA A 96 10.05 -12.18 26.22
N ALA A 97 11.33 -12.56 26.20
CA ALA A 97 11.77 -13.95 26.18
C ALA A 97 11.16 -14.81 27.32
N PRO A 98 11.23 -14.42 28.61
CA PRO A 98 10.63 -15.21 29.68
C PRO A 98 9.10 -15.30 29.56
N LEU A 99 8.42 -14.21 29.18
CA LEU A 99 6.97 -14.20 29.00
C LEU A 99 6.52 -15.11 27.83
N ILE A 100 7.26 -15.10 26.72
CA ILE A 100 7.00 -15.97 25.57
C ILE A 100 7.28 -17.43 25.94
N ALA A 101 8.34 -17.69 26.71
CA ALA A 101 8.67 -19.03 27.18
C ALA A 101 7.59 -19.58 28.13
N GLU A 102 7.15 -18.78 29.09
CA GLU A 102 6.07 -19.11 30.01
C GLU A 102 4.75 -19.36 29.27
N ARG A 103 4.38 -18.47 28.33
CA ARG A 103 3.19 -18.64 27.49
C ARG A 103 3.23 -19.96 26.73
N LYS A 104 4.36 -20.26 26.07
CA LYS A 104 4.54 -21.53 25.34
C LYS A 104 4.49 -22.74 26.27
N GLN A 105 5.00 -22.63 27.49
CA GLN A 105 4.94 -23.71 28.46
C GLN A 105 3.49 -23.99 28.86
N ILE A 106 2.73 -22.95 29.21
CA ILE A 106 1.31 -23.05 29.55
C ILE A 106 0.50 -23.59 28.36
N GLU A 107 0.76 -23.11 27.13
CA GLU A 107 0.11 -23.63 25.92
C GLU A 107 0.35 -25.14 25.74
N ARG A 108 1.60 -25.62 25.93
CA ARG A 108 1.94 -27.05 25.86
C ARG A 108 1.28 -27.87 26.97
N ASP A 109 1.19 -27.34 28.18
CA ASP A 109 0.57 -28.04 29.31
C ASP A 109 -0.94 -28.15 29.11
N ILE A 110 -1.58 -27.09 28.58
CA ILE A 110 -2.99 -27.11 28.17
C ILE A 110 -3.21 -28.11 27.03
N GLU A 111 -2.33 -28.13 26.02
CA GLU A 111 -2.41 -29.08 24.92
C GLU A 111 -2.37 -30.51 25.46
N ARG A 112 -1.32 -30.88 26.21
CA ARG A 112 -1.15 -32.20 26.82
C ARG A 112 -2.37 -32.63 27.64
N PHE A 113 -2.87 -31.73 28.50
CA PHE A 113 -4.07 -31.97 29.29
C PHE A 113 -5.30 -32.28 28.42
N CYS A 114 -5.49 -31.51 27.35
CA CYS A 114 -6.60 -31.72 26.43
C CYS A 114 -6.41 -32.98 25.58
N GLU A 115 -5.17 -33.37 25.26
CA GLU A 115 -4.86 -34.58 24.53
C GLU A 115 -5.19 -35.85 25.32
N GLU A 116 -4.78 -35.91 26.59
CA GLU A 116 -5.06 -37.03 27.49
C GLU A 116 -6.58 -37.19 27.75
N ARG A 117 -7.32 -36.07 27.70
CA ARG A 117 -8.77 -36.01 27.96
C ARG A 117 -9.61 -35.77 26.71
N LYS A 118 -9.10 -36.13 25.53
CA LYS A 118 -9.82 -36.03 24.25
C LYS A 118 -11.22 -36.65 24.30
N ALA A 119 -11.39 -37.74 25.06
CA ALA A 119 -12.68 -38.41 25.24
C ALA A 119 -13.71 -37.56 26.02
N GLU A 120 -13.27 -36.66 26.91
CA GLU A 120 -14.15 -35.83 27.73
C GLU A 120 -14.64 -34.55 27.01
N ILE A 121 -14.00 -34.16 25.91
CA ILE A 121 -14.28 -32.92 25.17
C ILE A 121 -15.55 -33.05 24.29
N GLY A 122 -16.12 -34.26 24.22
CA GLY A 122 -17.41 -34.52 23.59
C GLY A 122 -17.41 -34.35 22.06
N PRO A 123 -18.57 -34.60 21.42
CA PRO A 123 -18.67 -34.66 19.95
C PRO A 123 -18.42 -33.31 19.26
N ALA A 124 -18.59 -32.19 19.98
CA ALA A 124 -18.37 -30.84 19.46
C ALA A 124 -16.89 -30.45 19.37
N LYS A 125 -15.95 -31.31 19.83
CA LYS A 125 -14.50 -31.10 19.82
C LYS A 125 -14.08 -29.74 20.42
N SER A 126 -14.93 -29.10 21.23
CA SER A 126 -14.74 -27.76 21.75
C SER A 126 -15.36 -27.61 23.14
N ARG A 127 -14.67 -26.90 24.03
CA ARG A 127 -15.08 -26.64 25.41
C ARG A 127 -14.83 -25.18 25.76
N LYS A 128 -15.91 -24.45 26.05
CA LYS A 128 -15.86 -23.07 26.55
C LYS A 128 -15.65 -23.06 28.06
N LEU A 129 -14.66 -22.29 28.51
CA LEU A 129 -14.30 -22.04 29.90
C LEU A 129 -14.52 -20.56 30.23
N THR A 130 -14.30 -20.18 31.49
CA THR A 130 -14.49 -18.80 31.98
C THR A 130 -13.62 -17.78 31.24
N PHE A 131 -12.39 -18.14 30.89
CA PHE A 131 -11.40 -17.23 30.29
C PHE A 131 -11.06 -17.53 28.83
N GLY A 132 -11.70 -18.51 28.21
CA GLY A 132 -11.40 -18.88 26.83
C GLY A 132 -12.10 -20.16 26.36
N THR A 133 -11.82 -20.57 25.13
CA THR A 133 -12.36 -21.80 24.54
C THR A 133 -11.23 -22.65 24.02
N VAL A 134 -11.21 -23.94 24.37
CA VAL A 134 -10.28 -24.91 23.78
C VAL A 134 -11.04 -25.74 22.75
N ALA A 135 -10.49 -25.89 21.56
CA ALA A 135 -11.12 -26.66 20.49
C ALA A 135 -10.10 -27.37 19.60
N PHE A 136 -10.43 -28.58 19.17
CA PHE A 136 -9.69 -29.31 18.16
C PHE A 136 -10.29 -29.04 16.78
N ARG A 137 -9.45 -28.58 15.85
CA ARG A 137 -9.80 -28.42 14.43
C ARG A 137 -8.94 -29.36 13.59
N GLN A 138 -9.57 -30.05 12.65
CA GLN A 138 -8.84 -30.74 11.58
C GLN A 138 -8.34 -29.71 10.57
N VAL A 139 -7.03 -29.71 10.32
CA VAL A 139 -6.39 -28.85 9.33
C VAL A 139 -5.67 -29.77 8.34
N THR A 140 -6.03 -29.67 7.07
CA THR A 140 -5.32 -30.35 5.98
C THR A 140 -4.26 -29.39 5.45
N LYS A 141 -3.00 -29.80 5.49
CA LYS A 141 -1.88 -29.07 4.87
C LYS A 141 -1.41 -29.85 3.65
N LEU A 142 -1.27 -29.18 2.52
CA LEU A 142 -0.64 -29.74 1.33
C LEU A 142 0.85 -29.43 1.38
N LEU A 143 1.69 -30.46 1.28
CA LEU A 143 3.15 -30.34 1.30
C LEU A 143 3.68 -30.47 -0.13
N ILE A 144 4.41 -29.45 -0.59
CA ILE A 144 5.10 -29.46 -1.88
C ILE A 144 6.59 -29.60 -1.60
N HIS A 145 7.17 -30.76 -1.92
CA HIS A 145 8.57 -31.06 -1.60
C HIS A 145 9.56 -30.46 -2.61
N ALA A 146 9.19 -30.39 -3.89
CA ALA A 146 10.00 -29.80 -4.95
C ALA A 146 9.07 -29.07 -5.94
N ALA A 147 9.14 -27.74 -5.97
CA ALA A 147 8.26 -26.92 -6.79
C ALA A 147 8.43 -27.24 -8.29
N ASP A 148 9.66 -27.31 -8.79
CA ASP A 148 9.93 -27.52 -10.21
C ASP A 148 9.48 -28.91 -10.71
N ALA A 149 9.73 -29.95 -9.90
CA ALA A 149 9.26 -31.30 -10.21
C ALA A 149 7.73 -31.40 -10.16
N THR A 150 7.09 -30.67 -9.24
CA THR A 150 5.62 -30.60 -9.13
C THR A 150 5.04 -29.87 -10.33
N ILE A 151 5.64 -28.76 -10.77
CA ILE A 151 5.27 -28.02 -11.98
C ILE A 151 5.42 -28.90 -13.23
N ALA A 152 6.53 -29.63 -13.38
CA ALA A 152 6.73 -30.56 -14.49
C ALA A 152 5.71 -31.70 -14.49
N ALA A 153 5.41 -32.28 -13.32
CA ALA A 153 4.40 -33.31 -13.18
C ALA A 153 2.98 -32.78 -13.47
N ILE A 154 2.66 -31.55 -13.06
CA ILE A 154 1.39 -30.89 -13.39
C ILE A 154 1.25 -30.76 -14.92
N LYS A 155 2.29 -30.27 -15.60
CA LYS A 155 2.29 -30.16 -17.08
C LYS A 155 2.14 -31.50 -17.80
N GLN A 156 2.67 -32.59 -17.24
CA GLN A 156 2.61 -33.93 -17.85
C GLN A 156 1.29 -34.67 -17.57
N ILE A 157 0.76 -34.56 -16.35
CA ILE A 157 -0.40 -35.35 -15.89
C ILE A 157 -1.70 -34.57 -16.08
N LEU A 158 -1.67 -33.25 -15.93
CA LEU A 158 -2.83 -32.36 -15.98
C LEU A 158 -2.59 -31.15 -16.90
N PRO A 159 -2.28 -31.37 -18.20
CA PRO A 159 -2.06 -30.28 -19.15
C PRO A 159 -3.30 -29.38 -19.29
N GLU A 160 -4.50 -29.95 -19.18
CA GLU A 160 -5.79 -29.26 -19.30
C GLU A 160 -6.05 -28.23 -18.18
N ARG A 161 -5.27 -28.27 -17.07
CA ARG A 161 -5.47 -27.43 -15.88
C ARG A 161 -4.20 -26.69 -15.45
N GLU A 162 -3.24 -26.55 -16.35
CA GLU A 162 -1.99 -25.84 -16.11
C GLU A 162 -2.23 -24.40 -15.62
N ASP A 163 -3.16 -23.69 -16.25
CA ASP A 163 -3.50 -22.29 -15.94
C ASP A 163 -4.11 -22.09 -14.54
N GLU A 164 -4.75 -23.12 -13.98
CA GLU A 164 -5.33 -23.07 -12.63
C GLU A 164 -4.32 -23.42 -11.53
N LEU A 165 -3.30 -24.21 -11.88
CA LEU A 165 -2.38 -24.83 -10.92
C LEU A 165 -1.01 -24.15 -10.87
N ILE A 166 -0.66 -23.34 -11.88
CA ILE A 166 0.61 -22.64 -11.97
C ILE A 166 0.36 -21.14 -12.07
N SER A 167 0.82 -20.38 -11.07
CA SER A 167 0.78 -18.92 -11.11
C SER A 167 1.95 -18.38 -11.95
N VAL A 168 1.68 -17.88 -13.14
CA VAL A 168 2.66 -17.18 -13.98
C VAL A 168 2.60 -15.68 -13.69
N THR A 169 3.71 -15.09 -13.27
CA THR A 169 3.83 -13.64 -13.11
C THR A 169 4.60 -13.06 -14.29
N GLU A 170 3.88 -12.45 -15.23
CA GLU A 170 4.49 -11.75 -16.37
C GLU A 170 4.73 -10.29 -16.00
N ALA A 171 6.00 -9.88 -15.99
CA ALA A 171 6.41 -8.51 -15.74
C ALA A 171 7.07 -7.91 -16.99
N PRO A 172 6.77 -6.65 -17.35
CA PRO A 172 7.38 -6.01 -18.51
C PRO A 172 8.89 -5.86 -18.34
N ASN A 173 9.64 -6.41 -19.29
CA ASN A 173 11.09 -6.38 -19.28
C ASN A 173 11.62 -5.04 -19.82
N LYS A 174 11.79 -4.07 -18.92
CA LYS A 174 12.25 -2.71 -19.24
C LYS A 174 13.56 -2.64 -20.05
N PRO A 175 14.64 -3.40 -19.74
CA PRO A 175 15.86 -3.33 -20.55
C PRO A 175 15.63 -3.81 -21.99
N ALA A 176 14.87 -4.90 -22.21
CA ALA A 176 14.56 -5.38 -23.56
C ALA A 176 13.65 -4.40 -24.34
N LEU A 177 12.76 -3.69 -23.65
CA LEU A 177 11.96 -2.62 -24.25
C LEU A 177 12.81 -1.40 -24.61
N ALA A 178 13.88 -1.11 -23.86
CA ALA A 178 14.72 0.06 -24.10
C ALA A 178 15.46 0.00 -25.45
N ASP A 179 15.78 -1.21 -25.92
CA ASP A 179 16.48 -1.47 -27.18
C ASP A 179 15.58 -1.38 -28.43
N LEU A 180 14.26 -1.31 -28.25
CA LEU A 180 13.31 -1.20 -29.36
C LEU A 180 13.28 0.20 -29.96
N ASP A 181 12.86 0.28 -31.22
CA ASP A 181 12.62 1.53 -31.92
C ASP A 181 11.42 2.29 -31.33
N ASP A 182 11.44 3.61 -31.47
CA ASP A 182 10.38 4.47 -30.90
C ASP A 182 9.00 4.19 -31.51
N GLY A 183 8.94 3.70 -32.76
CA GLY A 183 7.69 3.31 -33.42
C GLY A 183 7.04 2.09 -32.78
N THR A 184 7.84 1.05 -32.49
CA THR A 184 7.41 -0.14 -31.76
C THR A 184 7.09 0.16 -30.30
N LEU A 185 7.86 1.05 -29.64
CA LEU A 185 7.56 1.52 -28.28
C LEU A 185 6.21 2.21 -28.19
N LEU A 186 5.90 3.11 -29.15
CA LEU A 186 4.61 3.79 -29.23
C LEU A 186 3.45 2.81 -29.44
N ALA A 187 3.64 1.78 -30.28
CA ALA A 187 2.65 0.73 -30.50
C ALA A 187 2.39 -0.12 -29.24
N LEU A 188 3.41 -0.31 -28.39
CA LEU A 188 3.33 -0.98 -27.08
C LEU A 188 2.84 -0.07 -25.95
N GLY A 189 2.48 1.18 -26.23
CA GLY A 189 2.05 2.16 -25.23
C GLY A 189 3.18 2.70 -24.34
N CYS A 190 4.43 2.45 -24.71
CA CYS A 190 5.63 2.96 -24.05
C CYS A 190 6.09 4.26 -24.72
N ARG A 191 6.57 5.23 -23.92
CA ARG A 191 7.15 6.47 -24.43
C ARG A 191 8.56 6.64 -23.86
N ARG A 192 9.54 6.83 -24.74
CA ARG A 192 10.88 7.27 -24.32
C ARG A 192 10.79 8.73 -23.86
N LYS A 193 11.23 9.00 -22.62
CA LYS A 193 11.28 10.35 -22.06
C LYS A 193 12.75 10.65 -21.75
N THR A 194 13.36 11.47 -22.60
CA THR A 194 14.73 11.96 -22.38
C THR A 194 14.62 13.30 -21.66
N GLU A 195 15.14 13.35 -20.44
CA GLU A 195 15.25 14.58 -19.65
C GLU A 195 16.68 14.70 -19.16
N ASP A 196 17.25 15.89 -19.31
CA ASP A 196 18.56 16.21 -18.75
C ASP A 196 18.44 16.30 -17.22
N ALA A 197 18.94 15.27 -16.52
CA ALA A 197 18.92 15.22 -15.08
C ALA A 197 20.14 15.94 -14.50
N PHE A 198 19.91 17.01 -13.74
CA PHE A 198 20.96 17.65 -12.95
C PHE A 198 21.38 16.72 -11.80
N ARG A 199 22.67 16.43 -11.68
CA ARG A 199 23.24 15.60 -10.61
C ARG A 199 24.35 16.37 -9.91
N ILE A 200 24.38 16.29 -8.58
CA ILE A 200 25.51 16.70 -7.76
C ILE A 200 26.19 15.42 -7.29
N GLU A 201 27.49 15.28 -7.57
CA GLU A 201 28.33 14.22 -7.03
C GLU A 201 29.24 14.86 -5.97
N LEU A 202 29.11 14.39 -4.74
CA LEU A 202 29.83 14.93 -3.59
C LEU A 202 31.03 14.06 -3.28
N ASP A 203 32.20 14.67 -3.22
CA ASP A 203 33.44 14.01 -2.82
C ASP A 203 33.57 14.06 -1.30
N GLN A 204 33.06 13.01 -0.63
CA GLN A 204 33.03 12.93 0.83
C GLN A 204 34.44 12.75 1.43
N GLU A 205 35.41 12.20 0.68
CA GLU A 205 36.78 11.97 1.16
C GLU A 205 37.54 13.28 1.42
N ARG A 206 37.23 14.34 0.66
CA ARG A 206 37.89 15.66 0.82
C ARG A 206 37.57 16.39 2.10
N ILE A 207 36.55 15.99 2.86
CA ILE A 207 36.18 16.62 4.14
C ILE A 207 36.72 15.86 5.34
N ASP A 208 37.14 14.61 5.14
CA ASP A 208 37.73 13.76 6.17
C ASP A 208 39.27 13.77 6.15
N ALA A 209 39.89 14.45 5.17
CA ALA A 209 41.33 14.73 5.07
C ALA A 209 41.75 16.00 5.82
#